data_AF-A0A0N9NG39-F1
#
_entry.id   AF-A0A0N9NG39-F1
#
_cell.length_a   1.000
_cell.length_b   1.000
_cell.length_c   1.000
_cell.angle_alpha   90.00
_cell.angle_beta   90.00
_cell.angle_gamma   90.00
#
_symmetry.space_group_name_H-M   'P 1'
#
loop_
_entity.id
_entity.type
_entity.pdbx_description
1 polymer ?
#
loop_
_entity_poly.entity_id
_entity_poly.type
_entity_poly.pdbx_seq_one_letter_code
_entity_poly.pdbx_strand_id
1 'polypeptide(L)'
;MIIDTSAAVALLRAESEAAAMIAAMGAAPRLGMSAAGVLELSIVAASAGPELVEDFLRDLRIEVITVDAEHLRWARIGHARYGRGSGSPAKLNFGDCLSYGAAKAEGRPLLYKGSDFVHTDVESAL
;
A
#
# COMPACT_ATOMS: atom_id res chain seq x y z
N MET A 1 -9.02 0.58 5.55
CA MET A 1 -7.71 -0.02 5.23
C MET A 1 -7.08 0.68 4.04
N ILE A 2 -5.75 0.81 4.02
CA ILE A 2 -4.94 1.24 2.88
C ILE A 2 -4.27 0.01 2.27
N ILE A 3 -4.17 -0.05 0.95
CA ILE A 3 -3.56 -1.15 0.20
C ILE A 3 -2.22 -0.66 -0.33
N ASP A 4 -1.16 -1.38 0.01
CA ASP A 4 0.17 -1.19 -0.57
C ASP A 4 0.28 -1.89 -1.93
N THR A 5 1.19 -1.41 -2.79
CA THR A 5 1.47 -2.01 -4.09
C THR A 5 1.82 -3.49 -3.98
N SER A 6 2.57 -3.91 -2.96
CA SER A 6 2.94 -5.32 -2.76
C SER A 6 1.73 -6.24 -2.57
N ALA A 7 0.70 -5.79 -1.85
CA ALA A 7 -0.54 -6.55 -1.67
C ALA A 7 -1.37 -6.57 -2.96
N ALA A 8 -1.45 -5.44 -3.67
CA ALA A 8 -2.16 -5.39 -4.95
C ALA A 8 -1.52 -6.32 -5.99
N VAL A 9 -0.19 -6.35 -6.08
CA VAL A 9 0.54 -7.29 -6.95
C VAL A 9 0.25 -8.74 -6.56
N ALA A 10 0.25 -9.05 -5.26
CA ALA A 10 -0.03 -10.40 -4.78
C ALA A 10 -1.44 -10.87 -5.15
N LEU A 11 -2.43 -9.98 -5.05
CA LEU A 11 -3.82 -10.23 -5.46
C LEU A 11 -3.92 -10.45 -6.97
N LEU A 12 -3.34 -9.57 -7.79
CA LEU A 12 -3.37 -9.69 -9.25
C LEU A 12 -2.67 -10.95 -9.76
N ARG A 13 -1.67 -11.44 -9.03
CA ARG A 13 -0.93 -12.67 -9.36
C ARG A 13 -1.52 -13.94 -8.72
N ALA A 14 -2.63 -13.82 -7.99
CA ALA A 14 -3.24 -14.92 -7.25
C ALA A 14 -2.23 -15.70 -6.38
N GLU A 15 -1.37 -14.96 -5.67
CA GLU A 15 -0.36 -15.56 -4.77
C GLU A 15 -1.03 -16.23 -3.55
N SER A 16 -0.27 -17.05 -2.80
CA SER A 16 -0.81 -17.87 -1.70
C SER A 16 -1.55 -17.09 -0.62
N GLU A 17 -1.18 -15.84 -0.41
CA GLU A 17 -1.72 -14.94 0.61
C GLU A 17 -3.02 -14.26 0.17
N ALA A 18 -3.40 -14.36 -1.12
CA ALA A 18 -4.54 -13.65 -1.68
C ALA A 18 -5.85 -13.95 -0.95
N ALA A 19 -6.08 -15.20 -0.52
CA ALA A 19 -7.29 -15.58 0.21
C ALA A 19 -7.42 -14.82 1.54
N ALA A 20 -6.33 -14.68 2.29
CA ALA A 20 -6.32 -13.95 3.55
C ALA A 20 -6.50 -12.43 3.31
N MET A 21 -5.84 -11.89 2.28
CA MET A 21 -5.99 -10.50 1.88
C MET A 21 -7.43 -10.16 1.49
N ILE A 22 -8.10 -10.99 0.68
CA ILE A 22 -9.50 -10.80 0.28
C ILE A 22 -10.43 -10.83 1.50
N ALA A 23 -10.20 -11.74 2.45
CA ALA A 23 -10.99 -11.79 3.69
C ALA A 23 -10.82 -10.51 4.52
N ALA A 24 -9.58 -10.02 4.69
CA ALA A 24 -9.31 -8.78 5.41
C ALA A 24 -9.91 -7.55 4.71
N MET A 25 -9.84 -7.51 3.37
CA MET A 25 -10.47 -6.47 2.57
C MET A 25 -12.00 -6.47 2.70
N GLY A 26 -12.62 -7.66 2.74
CA GLY A 26 -14.07 -7.81 2.92
C GLY A 26 -14.56 -7.37 4.30
N ALA A 27 -13.71 -7.41 5.32
CA ALA A 27 -14.02 -6.92 6.67
C ALA A 27 -13.79 -5.40 6.82
N ALA A 28 -13.08 -4.77 5.89
CA ALA A 28 -12.75 -3.35 5.96
C ALA A 28 -13.94 -2.47 5.55
N PRO A 29 -14.26 -1.39 6.28
CA PRO A 29 -15.38 -0.51 5.93
C PRO A 29 -15.14 0.27 4.62
N ARG A 30 -13.87 0.59 4.33
CA ARG A 30 -13.43 1.21 3.08
C ARG A 30 -12.03 0.74 2.70
N LEU A 31 -11.80 0.64 1.40
CA LEU A 31 -10.53 0.32 0.77
C LEU A 31 -9.97 1.56 0.08
N GLY A 32 -8.66 1.71 0.07
CA GLY A 32 -8.02 2.88 -0.52
C GLY A 32 -6.57 2.59 -0.84
N MET A 33 -6.04 3.26 -1.85
CA MET A 33 -4.66 3.13 -2.30
C MET A 33 -4.13 4.52 -2.64
N SER A 34 -2.90 4.82 -2.23
CA SER A 34 -2.25 6.08 -2.60
C SER A 34 -2.18 6.20 -4.12
N ALA A 35 -2.45 7.38 -4.69
CA ALA A 35 -2.31 7.64 -6.12
C ALA A 35 -0.92 7.26 -6.67
N ALA A 36 0.12 7.43 -5.85
CA ALA A 36 1.46 7.00 -6.22
C ALA A 36 1.64 5.48 -6.19
N GLY A 37 0.96 4.77 -5.29
CA GLY A 37 0.91 3.30 -5.29
C GLY A 37 0.17 2.75 -6.50
N VAL A 38 -0.92 3.43 -6.93
CA VAL A 38 -1.61 3.09 -8.18
C VAL A 38 -0.65 3.23 -9.37
N LEU A 39 0.12 4.31 -9.44
CA LEU A 39 1.14 4.48 -10.49
C LEU A 39 2.19 3.37 -10.45
N GLU A 40 2.71 3.02 -9.26
CA GLU A 40 3.67 1.93 -9.11
C GLU A 40 3.10 0.60 -9.58
N LEU A 41 1.85 0.29 -9.21
CA LEU A 41 1.13 -0.89 -9.67
C LEU A 41 0.99 -0.91 -11.20
N SER A 42 0.63 0.22 -11.81
CA SER A 42 0.53 0.34 -13.28
C SER A 42 1.87 0.12 -13.98
N ILE A 43 2.98 0.56 -13.39
CA ILE A 43 4.33 0.29 -13.92
C ILE A 43 4.65 -1.19 -13.82
N VAL A 44 4.36 -1.83 -12.67
CA VAL A 44 4.62 -3.25 -12.44
C VAL A 44 3.75 -4.14 -13.34
N ALA A 45 2.50 -3.72 -13.60
CA ALA A 45 1.52 -4.43 -14.41
C ALA A 45 1.51 -4.02 -15.88
N ALA A 46 2.46 -3.18 -16.33
CA ALA A 46 2.43 -2.57 -17.66
C ALA A 46 2.28 -3.57 -18.82
N SER A 47 2.85 -4.77 -18.69
CA SER A 47 2.75 -5.84 -19.70
C SER A 47 1.36 -6.45 -19.84
N ALA A 48 0.50 -6.33 -18.83
CA ALA A 48 -0.88 -6.80 -18.84
C ALA A 48 -1.87 -5.76 -19.40
N GLY A 49 -1.41 -4.52 -19.64
CA GLY A 49 -2.22 -3.41 -20.14
C GLY A 49 -2.82 -2.55 -19.02
N PRO A 50 -3.20 -1.29 -19.34
CA PRO A 50 -3.70 -0.33 -18.35
C PRO A 50 -5.03 -0.77 -17.73
N GLU A 51 -5.87 -1.47 -18.49
CA GLU A 51 -7.21 -1.88 -18.05
C GLU A 51 -7.18 -2.79 -16.83
N LEU A 52 -6.11 -3.59 -16.66
CA LEU A 52 -6.00 -4.47 -15.49
C LEU A 52 -6.04 -3.68 -14.18
N VAL A 53 -5.36 -2.54 -14.12
CA VAL A 53 -5.33 -1.71 -12.90
C VAL A 53 -6.63 -0.96 -12.73
N GLU A 54 -7.23 -0.45 -13.82
CA GLU A 54 -8.54 0.21 -13.76
C GLU A 54 -9.64 -0.76 -13.30
N ASP A 55 -9.66 -1.98 -13.85
CA ASP A 55 -10.58 -3.05 -13.46
C ASP A 55 -10.37 -3.43 -11.98
N PHE A 56 -9.12 -3.59 -11.54
CA PHE A 56 -8.80 -3.88 -10.14
C PHE A 56 -9.34 -2.81 -9.18
N LEU A 57 -9.12 -1.53 -9.49
CA LEU A 57 -9.62 -0.43 -8.68
C LEU A 57 -11.15 -0.37 -8.66
N ARG A 58 -11.78 -0.53 -9.83
CA ARG A 58 -13.23 -0.47 -9.99
C ARG A 58 -13.94 -1.63 -9.31
N ASP A 59 -13.51 -2.85 -9.57
CA ASP A 59 -14.20 -4.07 -9.14
C ASP A 59 -14.11 -4.23 -7.61
N LEU A 60 -13.00 -3.80 -7.01
CA LEU A 60 -12.80 -3.77 -5.56
C LEU A 60 -13.24 -2.46 -4.89
N ARG A 61 -13.71 -1.48 -5.67
CA ARG A 61 -14.12 -0.14 -5.19
C ARG A 61 -13.03 0.53 -4.34
N ILE A 62 -11.79 0.47 -4.81
CA ILE A 62 -10.64 1.06 -4.14
C ILE A 62 -10.62 2.56 -4.43
N GLU A 63 -10.68 3.36 -3.37
CA GLU A 63 -10.51 4.80 -3.45
C GLU A 63 -9.05 5.16 -3.80
N VAL A 64 -8.86 5.96 -4.85
CA VAL A 64 -7.54 6.53 -5.16
C VAL A 64 -7.32 7.77 -4.31
N ILE A 65 -6.42 7.66 -3.34
CA ILE A 65 -6.16 8.69 -2.34
C ILE A 65 -5.14 9.69 -2.88
N THR A 66 -5.48 10.97 -2.82
CA THR A 66 -4.60 12.06 -3.28
C THR A 66 -3.41 12.23 -2.33
N VAL A 67 -2.21 12.37 -2.88
CA VAL A 67 -1.02 12.67 -2.07
C VAL A 67 -0.93 14.19 -1.85
N ASP A 68 -1.26 14.62 -0.64
CA ASP A 68 -1.20 16.02 -0.22
C ASP A 68 -0.07 16.30 0.80
N ALA A 69 -0.10 17.49 1.40
CA ALA A 69 0.89 17.92 2.39
C ALA A 69 0.91 17.05 3.66
N GLU A 70 -0.24 16.53 4.11
CA GLU A 70 -0.32 15.66 5.28
C GLU A 70 0.27 14.28 4.98
N HIS A 71 -0.08 13.72 3.82
CA HIS A 71 0.49 12.47 3.31
C HIS A 71 2.02 12.58 3.18
N LEU A 72 2.50 13.67 2.58
CA LEU A 72 3.93 13.95 2.43
C LEU A 72 4.64 14.08 3.79
N ARG A 73 4.01 14.77 4.76
CA ARG A 73 4.56 14.91 6.11
C ARG A 73 4.77 13.53 6.75
N TRP A 74 3.78 12.65 6.69
CA TRP A 74 3.89 11.31 7.25
C TRP A 74 4.89 10.44 6.48
N ALA A 75 4.93 10.52 5.15
CA ALA A 75 5.91 9.81 4.33
C ALA A 75 7.36 10.19 4.73
N ARG A 76 7.62 11.48 4.95
CA ARG A 76 8.95 11.97 5.42
C ARG A 76 9.30 11.47 6.81
N ILE A 77 8.33 11.45 7.73
CA ILE A 77 8.52 10.88 9.07
C ILE A 77 8.84 9.37 8.98
N GLY A 78 8.08 8.65 8.15
CA GLY A 78 8.29 7.23 7.88
C GLY A 78 9.70 6.96 7.33
N HIS A 79 10.13 7.70 6.32
CA HIS A 79 11.49 7.56 5.77
C HIS A 79 12.58 7.87 6.82
N ALA A 80 12.43 8.95 7.59
CA ALA A 80 13.43 9.31 8.60
C ALA A 80 13.57 8.25 9.70
N ARG A 81 12.47 7.58 10.07
CA ARG A 81 12.46 6.57 11.13
C ARG A 81 12.75 5.15 10.66
N TYR A 82 12.27 4.80 9.47
CA TYR A 82 12.17 3.42 8.98
C TYR A 82 12.72 3.24 7.57
N GLY A 83 13.17 4.32 6.92
CA GLY A 83 13.72 4.28 5.58
C GLY A 83 15.10 3.62 5.50
N ARG A 84 15.50 3.24 4.30
CA ARG A 84 16.87 2.73 4.05
C ARG A 84 17.90 3.76 4.52
N GLY A 85 18.83 3.31 5.36
CA GLY A 85 19.87 4.17 5.96
C GLY A 85 19.49 4.84 7.28
N SER A 86 18.28 4.64 7.80
CA SER A 86 17.86 5.14 9.13
C SER A 86 18.45 4.37 10.31
N GLY A 87 18.96 3.15 10.08
CA GLY A 87 19.35 2.21 11.13
C GLY A 87 18.20 1.31 11.62
N SER A 88 16.97 1.54 11.14
CA SER A 88 15.85 0.63 11.39
C SER A 88 16.03 -0.72 10.69
N PRO A 89 15.52 -1.83 11.28
CA PRO A 89 15.35 -3.09 10.58
C PRO A 89 14.33 -2.99 9.43
N ALA A 90 13.33 -2.10 9.55
CA ALA A 90 12.53 -1.69 8.41
C ALA A 90 13.41 -0.92 7.42
N LYS A 91 13.20 -1.17 6.13
CA LYS A 91 14.04 -0.64 5.04
C LYS A 91 13.16 0.02 3.99
N LEU A 92 12.24 0.88 4.45
CA LEU A 92 11.25 1.52 3.60
C LEU A 92 11.95 2.24 2.44
N ASN A 93 11.50 1.92 1.23
CA ASN A 93 11.89 2.58 0.01
C ASN A 93 10.95 3.77 -0.29
N PHE A 94 11.13 4.42 -1.44
CA PHE A 94 10.32 5.58 -1.82
C PHE A 94 8.81 5.27 -1.92
N GLY A 95 8.43 4.16 -2.57
CA GLY A 95 7.05 3.70 -2.69
C GLY A 95 6.45 3.36 -1.32
N ASP A 96 7.19 2.59 -0.51
CA ASP A 96 6.73 2.21 0.84
C ASP A 96 6.44 3.43 1.71
N CYS A 97 7.21 4.51 1.55
CA CYS A 97 6.97 5.76 2.29
C CYS A 97 5.63 6.41 1.92
N LEU A 98 5.17 6.26 0.68
CA LEU A 98 3.89 6.81 0.22
C LEU A 98 2.72 5.98 0.75
N SER A 99 2.86 4.65 0.79
CA SER A 99 1.89 3.75 1.44
C SER A 99 1.81 3.98 2.95
N TYR A 100 2.97 4.08 3.61
CA TYR A 100 3.07 4.45 5.03
C TYR A 100 2.43 5.83 5.27
N GLY A 101 2.76 6.81 4.44
CA GLY A 101 2.24 8.17 4.53
C GLY A 101 0.71 8.20 4.46
N ALA A 102 0.13 7.49 3.51
CA ALA A 102 -1.32 7.35 3.36
C ALA A 102 -1.97 6.64 4.56
N ALA A 103 -1.40 5.53 5.03
CA ALA A 103 -1.94 4.82 6.19
C ALA A 103 -1.97 5.68 7.46
N LYS A 104 -0.90 6.46 7.71
CA LYS A 104 -0.81 7.34 8.88
C LYS A 104 -1.69 8.58 8.74
N ALA A 105 -1.77 9.19 7.55
CA ALA A 105 -2.62 10.36 7.30
C ALA A 105 -4.11 10.00 7.45
N GLU A 106 -4.52 8.86 6.90
CA GLU A 106 -5.92 8.43 6.90
C GLU A 106 -6.34 7.70 8.20
N GLY A 107 -5.39 7.39 9.08
CA GLY A 107 -5.65 6.63 10.30
C GLY A 107 -6.21 5.23 10.02
N ARG A 108 -5.73 4.57 8.96
CA ARG A 108 -6.24 3.28 8.48
C ARG A 108 -5.12 2.22 8.50
N PRO A 109 -5.42 0.96 8.84
CA PRO A 109 -4.44 -0.12 8.80
C PRO A 109 -3.95 -0.36 7.36
N LEU A 110 -2.71 -0.82 7.22
CA LEU A 110 -2.04 -1.05 5.95
C LEU A 110 -2.01 -2.54 5.62
N LEU A 111 -2.49 -2.87 4.42
CA LEU A 111 -2.39 -4.20 3.81
C LEU A 111 -1.18 -4.24 2.91
N TYR A 112 -0.24 -5.12 3.22
CA TYR A 112 1.02 -5.30 2.48
C TYR A 112 1.39 -6.78 2.46
N LYS A 113 2.29 -7.14 1.56
CA LYS A 113 2.94 -8.46 1.54
C LYS A 113 4.39 -8.33 2.03
N GLY A 114 4.87 -9.36 2.73
CA GLY A 114 6.27 -9.47 3.14
C GLY A 114 6.56 -8.82 4.49
N SER A 115 7.78 -8.36 4.69
CA SER A 115 8.27 -7.88 5.99
C SER A 115 8.56 -6.38 6.05
N ASP A 116 8.26 -5.62 5.00
CA ASP A 116 8.79 -4.25 4.87
C ASP A 116 8.22 -3.29 5.93
N PHE A 117 7.01 -3.55 6.40
CA PHE A 117 6.32 -2.72 7.40
C PHE A 117 6.31 -3.32 8.83
N VAL A 118 6.81 -4.55 9.03
CA VAL A 118 6.70 -5.26 10.34
C VAL A 118 7.50 -4.58 11.46
N HIS A 119 8.50 -3.77 11.10
CA HIS A 119 9.34 -3.01 12.03
C HIS A 119 9.02 -1.51 12.01
N THR A 120 7.76 -1.18 11.68
CA THR A 120 7.24 0.20 11.69
C THR A 120 6.14 0.34 12.73
N ASP A 121 5.62 1.55 12.91
CA ASP A 121 4.49 1.84 13.81
C ASP A 121 3.14 1.95 13.06
N VAL A 122 3.07 1.45 11.82
CA VAL A 122 1.81 1.34 11.08
C VAL A 122 1.06 0.09 11.54
N GLU A 123 -0.26 0.17 11.69
CA GLU A 123 -1.09 -0.98 12.02
C GLU A 123 -1.18 -1.92 10.80
N SER A 124 -0.83 -3.19 10.99
CA SER A 124 -0.98 -4.22 9.96
C SER A 124 -2.44 -4.61 9.80
N ALA A 125 -2.88 -4.76 8.55
CA ALA A 125 -4.21 -5.28 8.22
C ALA A 125 -4.33 -6.81 8.29
N LEU A 126 -3.19 -7.51 8.35
CA LEU A 126 -3.06 -8.97 8.49
C LEU A 126 -2.26 -9.33 9.74
#